data_AF-A0A8S3H4N8-F1
#
_entry.id   AF-A0A8S3H4N8-F1
#
_cell.length_a   1.000
_cell.length_b   1.000
_cell.length_c   1.000
_cell.angle_alpha   90.00
_cell.angle_beta   90.00
_cell.angle_gamma   90.00
#
_symmetry.space_group_name_H-M   'P 1'
#
loop_
_entity.id
_entity.type
_entity.pdbx_description
1 polymer ?
#
loop_
_entity_poly.entity_id
_entity_poly.type
_entity_poly.pdbx_seq_one_letter_code
_entity_poly.pdbx_strand_id
1 'polypeptide(L)'
;FCALKEIGIPRGSIDQSFFDAGGSSLNALLLVAKLHRTGFNNLTVERLISAKTLRDILLHRTENERSRGLFFESNNEYHVLPLEQVSKDEALRIITKSFIEKGEIDVLVHRQCRELKDECQNEWYTLLDRRWPHYIKNGLSFGVVMNDGQLVGISLSNNIEDEAHIDLATIPRLAPLLHMIEKGENKILEQFRSSNSNIQKIMHSFLTAVNPDVESNRRVSIMHFLERHVLEIGSTNEFQAILTANAGSVTQQIAEYVLNYDYHLVLRANEYCDSSGTRVFSHALEQHTIDIGIKLLI
;
A
#
# COMPACT_ATOMS: atom_id res chain seq x y z
N PHE A 1 13.97 12.62 -20.31
CA PHE A 1 15.39 12.36 -20.00
C PHE A 1 15.79 12.62 -18.55
N CYS A 2 15.33 13.69 -17.89
CA CYS A 2 15.63 13.89 -16.45
C CYS A 2 14.98 12.81 -15.57
N ALA A 3 13.70 12.50 -15.81
CA ALA A 3 12.96 11.47 -15.08
C ALA A 3 13.60 10.06 -15.13
N LEU A 4 14.13 9.63 -16.29
CA LEU A 4 14.81 8.33 -16.43
C LEU A 4 16.09 8.27 -15.59
N LYS A 5 16.88 9.36 -15.56
CA LYS A 5 18.12 9.41 -14.78
C LYS A 5 17.84 9.29 -13.28
N GLU A 6 16.76 9.91 -12.81
CA GLU A 6 16.38 9.91 -11.38
C GLU A 6 15.94 8.54 -10.88
N ILE A 7 15.47 7.65 -11.75
CA ILE A 7 15.15 6.26 -11.42
C ILE A 7 16.28 5.27 -11.76
N GLY A 8 17.48 5.80 -12.04
CA GLY A 8 18.66 4.98 -12.31
C GLY A 8 18.78 4.44 -13.74
N ILE A 9 17.90 4.84 -14.67
CA ILE A 9 17.94 4.36 -16.06
C ILE A 9 18.90 5.22 -16.90
N PRO A 10 19.96 4.64 -17.50
CA PRO A 10 20.91 5.37 -18.33
C PRO A 10 20.28 5.97 -19.59
N ARG A 11 20.82 7.11 -20.06
CA ARG A 11 20.35 7.74 -21.30
C ARG A 11 20.50 6.85 -22.54
N GLY A 12 21.47 5.93 -22.53
CA GLY A 12 21.73 5.01 -23.64
C GLY A 12 20.71 3.88 -23.77
N SER A 13 19.82 3.69 -22.80
CA SER A 13 18.86 2.58 -22.76
C SER A 13 17.54 2.87 -23.50
N ILE A 14 17.49 3.92 -24.33
CA ILE A 14 16.23 4.35 -24.96
C ILE A 14 15.64 3.31 -25.93
N ASP A 15 16.48 2.47 -26.51
CA ASP A 15 16.10 1.39 -27.43
C ASP A 15 15.91 0.04 -26.72
N GLN A 16 15.95 0.03 -25.38
CA GLN A 16 15.66 -1.13 -24.53
C GLN A 16 14.24 -1.05 -23.98
N SER A 17 13.66 -2.20 -23.62
CA SER A 17 12.44 -2.23 -22.83
C SER A 17 12.68 -1.62 -21.44
N PHE A 18 11.61 -1.26 -20.73
CA PHE A 18 11.74 -0.66 -19.40
C PHE A 18 12.51 -1.55 -18.41
N PHE A 19 12.27 -2.86 -18.42
CA PHE A 19 12.98 -3.78 -17.53
C PHE A 19 14.42 -4.05 -17.97
N ASP A 20 14.68 -4.18 -19.27
CA ASP A 20 16.05 -4.35 -19.79
C ASP A 20 16.92 -3.12 -19.49
N ALA A 21 16.29 -1.96 -19.39
CA ALA A 21 16.93 -0.70 -19.00
C ALA A 21 17.22 -0.58 -17.49
N GLY A 22 16.88 -1.60 -16.68
CA GLY A 22 17.05 -1.61 -15.22
C GLY A 22 15.84 -1.11 -14.44
N GLY A 23 14.67 -1.00 -15.09
CA GLY A 23 13.42 -0.63 -14.45
C GLY A 23 12.90 -1.69 -13.47
N SER A 24 12.01 -1.28 -12.57
CA SER A 24 11.29 -2.15 -11.63
C SER A 24 9.84 -1.68 -11.53
N SER A 25 8.93 -2.52 -11.04
CA SER A 25 7.52 -2.13 -10.87
C SER A 25 7.37 -0.87 -9.99
N LEU A 26 8.26 -0.70 -8.99
CA LEU A 26 8.32 0.49 -8.15
C LEU A 26 8.71 1.74 -8.97
N ASN A 27 9.76 1.65 -9.77
CA ASN A 27 10.22 2.77 -10.57
C ASN A 27 9.28 3.08 -11.75
N ALA A 28 8.44 2.11 -12.16
CA ALA A 28 7.47 2.30 -13.23
C ALA A 28 6.42 3.34 -12.85
N LEU A 29 5.80 3.20 -11.67
CA LEU A 29 4.80 4.15 -11.19
C LEU A 29 5.41 5.55 -11.01
N LEU A 30 6.58 5.63 -10.38
CA LEU A 30 7.31 6.89 -10.21
C LEU A 30 7.63 7.56 -11.55
N LEU A 31 8.04 6.79 -12.56
CA LEU A 31 8.31 7.31 -13.89
C LEU A 31 7.04 7.88 -14.54
N VAL A 32 5.94 7.15 -14.48
CA VAL A 32 4.64 7.59 -15.01
C VAL A 32 4.21 8.88 -14.33
N ALA A 33 4.26 8.95 -13.00
CA ALA A 33 3.95 10.15 -12.21
C ALA A 33 4.76 11.37 -12.64
N LYS A 34 6.08 11.20 -12.79
CA LYS A 34 6.97 12.27 -13.24
C LYS A 34 6.68 12.70 -14.67
N LEU A 35 6.39 11.75 -15.56
CA LEU A 35 6.10 12.03 -16.96
C LEU A 35 4.76 12.76 -17.13
N HIS A 36 3.72 12.41 -16.35
CA HIS A 36 2.45 13.14 -16.28
C HIS A 36 2.67 14.61 -15.90
N ARG A 37 3.51 14.90 -14.90
CA ARG A 37 3.85 16.29 -14.52
C ARG A 37 4.54 17.09 -15.65
N THR A 38 5.13 16.41 -16.62
CA THR A 38 5.76 17.04 -17.81
C THR A 38 4.86 17.06 -19.05
N GLY A 39 3.60 16.65 -18.92
CA GLY A 39 2.59 16.68 -19.98
C GLY A 39 2.38 15.37 -20.75
N PHE A 40 2.97 14.25 -20.30
CA PHE A 40 2.75 12.92 -20.88
C PHE A 40 1.57 12.20 -20.21
N ASN A 41 0.40 12.83 -20.24
CA ASN A 41 -0.75 12.42 -19.41
C ASN A 41 -1.48 11.17 -19.93
N ASN A 42 -1.05 10.60 -21.06
CA ASN A 42 -1.69 9.42 -21.67
C ASN A 42 -0.91 8.12 -21.41
N LEU A 43 0.16 8.18 -20.62
CA LEU A 43 1.00 7.02 -20.32
C LEU A 43 0.50 6.34 -19.05
N THR A 44 0.16 5.06 -19.13
CA THR A 44 -0.15 4.21 -17.97
C THR A 44 1.05 3.34 -17.60
N VAL A 45 1.02 2.76 -16.39
CA VAL A 45 2.02 1.79 -15.94
C VAL A 45 2.05 0.57 -16.86
N GLU A 46 0.89 0.07 -17.29
CA GLU A 46 0.79 -1.07 -18.21
C GLU A 46 1.41 -0.77 -19.57
N ARG A 47 1.18 0.43 -20.13
CA ARG A 47 1.79 0.86 -21.40
C ARG A 47 3.30 1.02 -21.28
N LEU A 48 3.79 1.53 -20.15
CA LEU A 48 5.23 1.63 -19.90
C LEU A 48 5.87 0.23 -19.85
N ILE A 49 5.26 -0.70 -19.12
CA ILE A 49 5.79 -2.05 -18.91
C ILE A 49 5.72 -2.90 -20.19
N SER A 50 4.68 -2.74 -21.00
CA SER A 50 4.49 -3.51 -22.24
C SER A 50 5.21 -2.94 -23.46
N ALA A 51 5.77 -1.73 -23.37
CA ALA A 51 6.49 -1.11 -24.46
C ALA A 51 7.75 -1.90 -24.82
N LYS A 52 7.95 -2.14 -26.12
CA LYS A 52 9.17 -2.80 -26.63
C LYS A 52 10.41 -1.96 -26.35
N THR A 53 10.27 -0.64 -26.48
CA THR A 53 11.36 0.30 -26.19
C THR A 53 10.86 1.52 -25.42
N LEU A 54 11.74 2.14 -24.62
CA LEU A 54 11.47 3.45 -24.02
C LEU A 54 11.21 4.54 -25.08
N ARG A 55 11.77 4.38 -26.29
CA ARG A 55 11.49 5.23 -27.45
C ARG A 55 10.02 5.18 -27.86
N ASP A 56 9.41 4.00 -27.87
CA ASP A 56 8.00 3.83 -28.28
C ASP A 56 7.06 4.67 -27.40
N ILE A 57 7.35 4.73 -26.09
CA ILE A 57 6.60 5.56 -25.13
C ILE A 57 6.72 7.04 -25.45
N LEU A 58 7.91 7.50 -25.85
CA LEU A 58 8.16 8.92 -26.15
C LEU A 58 7.54 9.37 -27.47
N LEU A 59 7.43 8.47 -28.45
CA LEU A 59 6.87 8.75 -29.78
C LEU A 59 5.34 8.74 -29.81
N HIS A 60 4.68 8.02 -28.91
CA HIS A 60 3.21 7.94 -28.84
C HIS A 60 2.59 9.11 -28.04
N ARG A 61 2.79 10.35 -28.53
CA ARG A 61 2.36 11.59 -27.83
C ARG A 61 0.87 11.95 -28.02
N THR A 62 0.11 11.24 -28.84
CA THR A 62 -1.29 11.55 -29.22
C THR A 62 -2.03 10.21 -29.52
N GLU A 63 -3.33 9.92 -29.31
CA GLU A 63 -4.58 10.71 -29.35
C GLU A 63 -5.70 10.13 -28.44
N ASN A 64 -5.41 9.22 -27.49
CA ASN A 64 -6.50 8.58 -26.73
C ASN A 64 -6.95 9.46 -25.55
N GLU A 65 -7.94 10.34 -25.78
CA GLU A 65 -8.50 11.21 -24.72
C GLU A 65 -9.04 10.42 -23.52
N ARG A 66 -9.45 9.17 -23.74
CA ARG A 66 -9.97 8.26 -22.71
C ARG A 66 -8.95 7.91 -21.62
N SER A 67 -7.66 8.05 -21.89
CA SER A 67 -6.58 7.66 -20.97
C SER A 67 -5.86 8.85 -20.33
N ARG A 68 -6.33 10.09 -20.57
CA ARG A 68 -5.71 11.29 -20.00
C ARG A 68 -5.82 11.28 -18.48
N GLY A 69 -4.68 11.39 -17.81
CA GLY A 69 -4.56 11.42 -16.35
C GLY A 69 -4.68 10.07 -15.66
N LEU A 70 -4.86 8.98 -16.43
CA LEU A 70 -4.90 7.64 -15.85
C LEU A 70 -3.48 7.13 -15.62
N PHE A 71 -3.19 6.70 -14.39
CA PHE A 71 -1.96 6.01 -14.05
C PHE A 71 -2.00 4.53 -14.42
N PHE A 72 -3.20 3.94 -14.39
CA PHE A 72 -3.45 2.52 -14.65
C PHE A 72 -4.57 2.36 -15.67
N GLU A 73 -4.49 1.31 -16.47
CA GLU A 73 -5.59 0.91 -17.35
C GLU A 73 -6.75 0.28 -16.57
N SER A 74 -7.98 0.41 -17.09
CA SER A 74 -9.14 -0.28 -16.52
C SER A 74 -8.96 -1.80 -16.67
N ASN A 75 -8.94 -2.51 -15.55
CA ASN A 75 -8.79 -3.97 -15.54
C ASN A 75 -10.13 -4.65 -15.20
N ASN A 76 -10.66 -5.40 -16.16
CA ASN A 76 -11.91 -6.17 -16.00
C ASN A 76 -11.68 -7.60 -15.45
N GLU A 77 -10.44 -7.96 -15.13
CA GLU A 77 -10.07 -9.29 -14.65
C GLU A 77 -10.16 -9.44 -13.13
N TYR A 78 -10.24 -8.33 -12.40
CA TYR A 78 -10.30 -8.32 -10.94
C TYR A 78 -11.74 -8.19 -10.46
N HIS A 79 -12.15 -9.10 -9.59
CA HIS A 79 -13.47 -9.13 -8.97
C HIS A 79 -13.34 -9.02 -7.47
N VAL A 80 -14.18 -8.19 -6.86
CA VAL A 80 -14.22 -8.03 -5.41
C VAL A 80 -15.13 -9.09 -4.81
N LEU A 81 -14.65 -9.73 -3.74
CA LEU A 81 -15.45 -10.59 -2.88
C LEU A 81 -15.59 -9.95 -1.49
N PRO A 82 -16.79 -9.90 -0.91
CA PRO A 82 -16.93 -9.53 0.49
C PRO A 82 -16.19 -10.57 1.35
N LEU A 83 -15.66 -10.17 2.50
CA LEU A 83 -14.74 -11.01 3.26
C LEU A 83 -15.36 -12.34 3.71
N GLU A 84 -16.69 -12.42 3.87
CA GLU A 84 -17.45 -13.66 4.16
C GLU A 84 -17.28 -14.75 3.10
N GLN A 85 -17.02 -14.36 1.86
CA GLN A 85 -16.85 -15.27 0.73
C GLN A 85 -15.38 -15.63 0.50
N VAL A 86 -14.46 -15.03 1.26
CA VAL A 86 -13.02 -15.27 1.14
C VAL A 86 -12.61 -16.40 2.09
N SER A 87 -11.78 -17.33 1.61
CA SER A 87 -11.16 -18.34 2.46
C SER A 87 -10.24 -17.65 3.49
N LYS A 88 -10.61 -17.74 4.77
CA LYS A 88 -9.84 -17.16 5.89
C LYS A 88 -8.40 -17.65 5.89
N ASP A 89 -8.19 -18.96 5.78
CA ASP A 89 -6.84 -19.54 5.84
C ASP A 89 -5.96 -19.03 4.70
N GLU A 90 -6.52 -18.91 3.49
CA GLU A 90 -5.78 -18.39 2.34
C GLU A 90 -5.50 -16.88 2.47
N ALA A 91 -6.46 -16.10 2.97
CA ALA A 91 -6.27 -14.68 3.25
C ALA A 91 -5.18 -14.44 4.29
N LEU A 92 -5.24 -15.15 5.43
CA LEU A 92 -4.22 -15.05 6.48
C LEU A 92 -2.85 -15.51 5.98
N ARG A 93 -2.79 -16.57 5.16
CA ARG A 93 -1.54 -17.00 4.51
C ARG A 93 -0.98 -15.89 3.62
N ILE A 94 -1.79 -15.28 2.76
CA ILE A 94 -1.35 -14.19 1.88
C ILE A 94 -0.83 -13.01 2.70
N ILE A 95 -1.57 -12.54 3.70
CA ILE A 95 -1.17 -11.38 4.51
C ILE A 95 0.15 -11.66 5.23
N THR A 96 0.20 -12.76 5.98
CA THR A 96 1.38 -13.13 6.78
C THR A 96 2.61 -13.36 5.90
N LYS A 97 2.48 -14.09 4.77
CA LYS A 97 3.58 -14.31 3.83
C LYS A 97 4.04 -13.01 3.18
N SER A 98 3.13 -12.12 2.80
CA SER A 98 3.48 -10.83 2.19
C SER A 98 4.29 -9.95 3.12
N PHE A 99 3.92 -9.86 4.39
CA PHE A 99 4.66 -9.06 5.37
C PHE A 99 6.04 -9.65 5.65
N ILE A 100 6.15 -10.97 5.77
CA ILE A 100 7.43 -11.66 6.04
C ILE A 100 8.39 -11.65 4.84
N GLU A 101 7.89 -11.74 3.61
CA GLU A 101 8.72 -11.83 2.41
C GLU A 101 8.97 -10.48 1.73
N LYS A 102 8.01 -9.55 1.83
CA LYS A 102 7.98 -8.31 1.04
C LYS A 102 7.81 -7.05 1.89
N GLY A 103 7.54 -7.17 3.20
CA GLY A 103 7.38 -6.03 4.11
C GLY A 103 8.69 -5.27 4.29
N GLU A 104 8.73 -4.03 3.81
CA GLU A 104 9.93 -3.17 3.87
C GLU A 104 10.24 -2.72 5.32
N ILE A 105 9.23 -2.71 6.19
CA ILE A 105 9.38 -2.36 7.61
C ILE A 105 9.41 -3.59 8.52
N ASP A 106 8.66 -4.65 8.19
CA ASP A 106 8.66 -5.92 8.95
C ASP A 106 10.06 -6.54 9.08
N VAL A 107 10.94 -6.29 8.10
CA VAL A 107 12.35 -6.71 8.14
C VAL A 107 13.11 -6.17 9.36
N LEU A 108 12.68 -5.04 9.92
CA LEU A 108 13.29 -4.47 11.12
C LEU A 108 13.00 -5.29 12.37
N VAL A 109 11.85 -5.97 12.38
CA VAL A 109 11.40 -6.82 13.49
C VAL A 109 12.08 -8.19 13.39
N HIS A 110 11.97 -8.87 12.24
CA HIS A 110 12.49 -10.22 12.09
C HIS A 110 13.98 -10.29 11.70
N ARG A 111 14.60 -9.17 11.31
CA ARG A 111 16.04 -9.02 11.00
C ARG A 111 16.61 -10.05 10.02
N GLN A 112 15.78 -10.51 9.08
CA GLN A 112 16.08 -11.62 8.16
C GLN A 112 16.46 -12.95 8.84
N CYS A 113 16.28 -13.08 10.16
CA CYS A 113 16.49 -14.32 10.89
C CYS A 113 15.31 -15.26 10.68
N ARG A 114 15.58 -16.53 10.35
CA ARG A 114 14.54 -17.53 10.08
C ARG A 114 13.61 -17.74 11.28
N GLU A 115 14.17 -17.92 12.47
CA GLU A 115 13.40 -18.14 13.71
C GLU A 115 12.47 -16.95 14.00
N LEU A 116 12.97 -15.73 13.84
CA LEU A 116 12.16 -14.53 14.05
C LEU A 116 11.10 -14.33 12.97
N LYS A 117 11.34 -14.79 11.73
CA LYS A 117 10.30 -14.78 10.69
C LYS A 117 9.15 -15.68 11.08
N ASP A 118 9.43 -16.89 11.54
CA ASP A 118 8.40 -17.84 11.98
C ASP A 118 7.63 -17.29 13.20
N GLU A 119 8.31 -16.68 14.17
CA GLU A 119 7.67 -15.99 15.31
C GLU A 119 6.77 -14.84 14.86
N CYS A 120 7.25 -13.93 14.00
CA CYS A 120 6.46 -12.80 13.51
C CYS A 120 5.26 -13.25 12.67
N GLN A 121 5.43 -14.32 11.87
CA GLN A 121 4.35 -14.89 11.08
C GLN A 121 3.23 -15.42 11.99
N ASN A 122 3.59 -16.11 13.07
CA ASN A 122 2.65 -16.62 14.06
C ASN A 122 1.95 -15.50 14.84
N GLU A 123 2.66 -14.42 15.18
CA GLU A 123 2.05 -13.25 15.83
C GLU A 123 1.05 -12.54 14.92
N TRP A 124 1.41 -12.31 13.65
CA TRP A 124 0.47 -11.75 12.66
C TRP A 124 -0.76 -12.64 12.48
N TYR A 125 -0.57 -13.97 12.34
CA TYR A 125 -1.68 -14.91 12.26
C TYR A 125 -2.57 -14.82 13.50
N THR A 126 -1.98 -14.86 14.70
CA THR A 126 -2.71 -14.81 15.98
C THR A 126 -3.55 -13.53 16.12
N LEU A 127 -2.96 -12.38 15.78
CA LEU A 127 -3.64 -11.09 15.80
C LEU A 127 -4.85 -11.07 14.86
N LEU A 128 -4.65 -11.50 13.61
CA LEU A 128 -5.66 -11.43 12.57
C LEU A 128 -6.75 -12.50 12.74
N ASP A 129 -6.40 -13.70 13.20
CA ASP A 129 -7.33 -14.78 13.51
C ASP A 129 -8.36 -14.35 14.57
N ARG A 130 -7.87 -13.72 15.66
CA ARG A 130 -8.71 -13.18 16.74
C ARG A 130 -9.63 -12.07 16.26
N ARG A 131 -9.15 -11.21 15.35
CA ARG A 131 -9.91 -10.06 14.82
C ARG A 131 -10.80 -10.41 13.63
N TRP A 132 -10.61 -11.57 13.01
CA TRP A 132 -11.33 -11.98 11.80
C TRP A 132 -12.85 -11.81 11.89
N PRO A 133 -13.54 -12.23 12.98
CA PRO A 133 -14.99 -12.06 13.07
C PRO A 133 -15.44 -10.59 13.05
N HIS A 134 -14.59 -9.65 13.50
CA HIS A 134 -14.88 -8.22 13.45
C HIS A 134 -14.83 -7.68 12.02
N TYR A 135 -13.82 -8.06 11.23
CA TYR A 135 -13.69 -7.66 9.83
C TYR A 135 -14.84 -8.17 8.96
N ILE A 136 -15.35 -9.37 9.28
CA ILE A 136 -16.57 -9.90 8.68
C ILE A 136 -17.76 -9.03 9.09
N LYS A 137 -17.99 -8.89 10.40
CA LYS A 137 -19.16 -8.19 10.92
C LYS A 137 -19.27 -6.73 10.45
N ASN A 138 -18.14 -6.03 10.28
CA ASN A 138 -18.16 -4.61 9.91
C ASN A 138 -18.44 -4.37 8.42
N GLY A 139 -18.26 -5.38 7.55
CA GLY A 139 -18.54 -5.29 6.11
C GLY A 139 -17.64 -4.32 5.32
N LEU A 140 -16.52 -3.86 5.89
CA LEU A 140 -15.60 -2.89 5.28
C LEU A 140 -14.39 -3.56 4.60
N SER A 141 -14.20 -4.84 4.87
CA SER A 141 -13.06 -5.63 4.42
C SER A 141 -13.45 -6.51 3.24
N PHE A 142 -12.49 -6.79 2.36
CA PHE A 142 -12.77 -7.53 1.12
C PHE A 142 -11.54 -8.25 0.58
N GLY A 143 -11.79 -9.26 -0.26
CA GLY A 143 -10.79 -9.92 -1.08
C GLY A 143 -10.92 -9.51 -2.55
N VAL A 144 -9.85 -9.68 -3.31
CA VAL A 144 -9.83 -9.51 -4.76
C VAL A 144 -9.39 -10.82 -5.40
N VAL A 145 -10.22 -11.33 -6.31
CA VAL A 145 -9.95 -12.55 -7.08
C VAL A 145 -9.79 -12.23 -8.56
N MET A 146 -9.07 -13.09 -9.27
CA MET A 146 -9.04 -13.09 -10.73
C MET A 146 -10.22 -13.87 -11.33
N ASN A 147 -10.38 -13.80 -12.65
CA ASN A 147 -11.39 -14.56 -13.42
C ASN A 147 -11.36 -16.08 -13.18
N ASP A 148 -10.21 -16.64 -12.84
CA ASP A 148 -10.03 -18.07 -12.51
C ASP A 148 -10.36 -18.40 -11.05
N GLY A 149 -10.77 -17.41 -10.25
CA GLY A 149 -11.08 -17.54 -8.84
C GLY A 149 -9.87 -17.46 -7.91
N GLN A 150 -8.66 -17.26 -8.42
CA GLN A 150 -7.46 -17.13 -7.57
C GLN A 150 -7.55 -15.85 -6.72
N LEU A 151 -7.39 -15.99 -5.40
CA LEU A 151 -7.27 -14.85 -4.48
C LEU A 151 -5.92 -14.16 -4.65
N VAL A 152 -5.95 -12.91 -5.10
CA VAL A 152 -4.76 -12.13 -5.44
C VAL A 152 -4.53 -10.93 -4.54
N GLY A 153 -5.52 -10.54 -3.73
CA GLY A 153 -5.38 -9.44 -2.78
C GLY A 153 -6.42 -9.49 -1.66
N ILE A 154 -6.09 -8.86 -0.53
CA ILE A 154 -6.96 -8.69 0.63
C ILE A 154 -6.77 -7.28 1.18
N SER A 155 -7.87 -6.64 1.58
CA SER A 155 -7.88 -5.38 2.33
C SER A 155 -8.70 -5.56 3.61
N LEU A 156 -8.14 -5.17 4.74
CA LEU A 156 -8.83 -5.18 6.03
C LEU A 156 -8.96 -3.75 6.56
N SER A 157 -10.20 -3.36 6.84
CA SER A 157 -10.56 -1.99 7.20
C SER A 157 -11.52 -1.98 8.39
N ASN A 158 -11.49 -0.89 9.16
CA ASN A 158 -12.33 -0.67 10.33
C ASN A 158 -13.00 0.70 10.26
N ASN A 159 -14.10 0.86 10.99
CA ASN A 159 -14.49 2.19 11.48
C ASN A 159 -13.60 2.48 12.68
N ILE A 160 -12.93 3.63 12.71
CA ILE A 160 -11.98 3.94 13.78
C ILE A 160 -12.64 3.97 15.17
N GLU A 161 -13.90 4.40 15.24
CA GLU A 161 -14.65 4.48 16.50
C GLU A 161 -15.06 3.10 17.04
N ASP A 162 -15.11 2.09 16.16
CA ASP A 162 -15.46 0.70 16.52
C ASP A 162 -14.20 -0.18 16.66
N GLU A 163 -13.01 0.37 16.45
CA GLU A 163 -11.78 -0.38 16.40
C GLU A 163 -11.34 -0.87 17.78
N ALA A 164 -11.22 -2.18 17.93
CA ALA A 164 -10.77 -2.79 19.17
C ALA A 164 -9.27 -2.54 19.40
N HIS A 165 -8.92 -2.24 20.65
CA HIS A 165 -7.52 -2.12 21.08
C HIS A 165 -6.75 -3.42 20.82
N ILE A 166 -5.53 -3.28 20.32
CA ILE A 166 -4.62 -4.41 20.10
C ILE A 166 -3.87 -4.68 21.40
N ASP A 167 -4.09 -5.86 21.98
CA ASP A 167 -3.30 -6.31 23.13
C ASP A 167 -1.87 -6.68 22.68
N LEU A 168 -0.98 -5.68 22.74
CA LEU A 168 0.42 -5.80 22.35
C LEU A 168 1.19 -6.86 23.15
N ALA A 169 0.70 -7.26 24.34
CA ALA A 169 1.33 -8.34 25.11
C ALA A 169 1.20 -9.71 24.44
N THR A 170 0.22 -9.89 23.54
CA THR A 170 0.03 -11.13 22.79
C THR A 170 0.89 -11.24 21.54
N ILE A 171 1.55 -10.15 21.15
CA ILE A 171 2.38 -10.03 19.94
C ILE A 171 3.67 -9.23 20.21
N PRO A 172 4.50 -9.68 21.17
CA PRO A 172 5.65 -8.90 21.63
C PRO A 172 6.70 -8.59 20.56
N ARG A 173 6.80 -9.37 19.47
CA ARG A 173 7.70 -9.04 18.36
C ARG A 173 7.16 -7.90 17.52
N LEU A 174 5.87 -7.94 17.17
CA LEU A 174 5.23 -6.90 16.37
C LEU A 174 4.90 -5.63 17.17
N ALA A 175 4.81 -5.74 18.50
CA ALA A 175 4.40 -4.66 19.38
C ALA A 175 5.13 -3.33 19.17
N PRO A 176 6.47 -3.27 19.03
CA PRO A 176 7.15 -1.99 18.85
C PRO A 176 6.83 -1.32 17.51
N LEU A 177 6.57 -2.13 16.46
CA LEU A 177 6.17 -1.63 15.14
C LEU A 177 4.75 -1.08 15.19
N LEU A 178 3.79 -1.86 15.70
CA LEU A 178 2.39 -1.42 15.80
C LEU A 178 2.23 -0.21 16.71
N HIS A 179 2.98 -0.13 17.80
CA HIS A 179 2.97 1.05 18.67
C HIS A 179 3.54 2.30 17.98
N MET A 180 4.57 2.16 17.15
CA MET A 180 5.11 3.26 16.36
C MET A 180 4.04 3.80 15.39
N ILE A 181 3.33 2.90 14.71
CA ILE A 181 2.23 3.23 13.79
C ILE A 181 1.10 3.94 14.55
N GLU A 182 0.60 3.33 15.62
CA GLU A 182 -0.49 3.85 16.46
C GLU A 182 -0.18 5.26 16.97
N LYS A 183 1.06 5.52 17.43
CA LYS A 183 1.47 6.87 17.85
C LYS A 183 1.42 7.89 16.71
N GLY A 184 1.83 7.51 15.50
CA GLY A 184 1.77 8.39 14.35
C GLY A 184 0.35 8.64 13.87
N GLU A 185 -0.48 7.60 13.86
CA GLU A 185 -1.90 7.67 13.51
C GLU A 185 -2.65 8.60 14.45
N ASN A 186 -2.46 8.44 15.76
CA ASN A 186 -3.06 9.32 16.75
C ASN A 186 -2.62 10.78 16.56
N LYS A 187 -1.31 11.01 16.31
CA LYS A 187 -0.79 12.37 16.07
C LYS A 187 -1.43 13.03 14.85
N ILE A 188 -1.53 12.33 13.72
CA ILE A 188 -2.13 12.90 12.51
C ILE A 188 -3.64 13.07 12.66
N LEU A 189 -4.33 12.16 13.36
CA LEU A 189 -5.76 12.26 13.66
C LEU A 189 -6.08 13.45 14.55
N GLU A 190 -5.29 13.70 15.59
CA GLU A 190 -5.43 14.88 16.45
C GLU A 190 -5.29 16.17 15.64
N GLN A 191 -4.24 16.26 14.81
CA GLN A 191 -4.03 17.38 13.91
C GLN A 191 -5.20 17.55 12.93
N PHE A 192 -5.64 16.46 12.30
CA PHE A 192 -6.74 16.45 11.35
C PHE A 192 -8.05 16.91 11.99
N ARG A 193 -8.43 16.34 13.15
CA ARG A 193 -9.65 16.67 13.89
C ARG A 193 -9.65 18.12 14.36
N SER A 194 -8.48 18.68 14.70
CA SER A 194 -8.37 20.11 15.07
C SER A 194 -8.76 21.06 13.94
N SER A 195 -8.53 20.66 12.68
CA SER A 195 -8.83 21.46 11.48
C SER A 195 -10.15 21.06 10.79
N ASN A 196 -10.73 19.92 11.16
CA ASN A 196 -11.89 19.31 10.50
C ASN A 196 -12.91 18.79 11.53
N SER A 197 -13.32 19.63 12.49
CA SER A 197 -14.18 19.22 13.61
C SER A 197 -15.56 18.69 13.20
N ASN A 198 -15.98 18.95 11.96
CA ASN A 198 -17.22 18.45 11.36
C ASN A 198 -17.11 17.01 10.81
N ILE A 199 -15.89 16.47 10.71
CA ILE A 199 -15.65 15.11 10.25
C ILE A 199 -15.74 14.16 11.45
N GLN A 200 -16.71 13.26 11.42
CA GLN A 200 -16.99 12.33 12.51
C GLN A 200 -16.69 10.87 12.09
N LYS A 201 -16.99 10.52 10.84
CA LYS A 201 -16.87 9.14 10.36
C LYS A 201 -15.57 8.95 9.57
N ILE A 202 -14.59 8.28 10.18
CA ILE A 202 -13.27 8.01 9.58
C ILE A 202 -13.09 6.50 9.45
N MET A 203 -12.80 6.05 8.23
CA MET A 203 -12.44 4.66 7.97
C MET A 203 -10.94 4.50 8.19
N HIS A 204 -10.54 3.46 8.91
CA HIS A 204 -9.15 3.08 9.02
C HIS A 204 -8.87 1.92 8.06
N SER A 205 -8.10 2.18 7.00
CA SER A 205 -7.52 1.15 6.14
C SER A 205 -6.31 0.56 6.86
N PHE A 206 -6.56 -0.45 7.70
CA PHE A 206 -5.55 -1.00 8.60
C PHE A 206 -4.45 -1.76 7.86
N LEU A 207 -4.82 -2.58 6.88
CA LEU A 207 -3.84 -3.21 6.00
C LEU A 207 -4.40 -3.59 4.63
N THR A 208 -3.48 -3.58 3.66
CA THR A 208 -3.68 -4.10 2.31
C THR A 208 -2.54 -5.06 1.98
N ALA A 209 -2.87 -6.23 1.45
CA ALA A 209 -1.89 -7.23 1.04
C ALA A 209 -2.20 -7.77 -0.35
N VAL A 210 -1.15 -7.93 -1.16
CA VAL A 210 -1.21 -8.60 -2.47
C VAL A 210 -0.58 -9.97 -2.32
N ASN A 211 -1.16 -11.00 -2.94
CA ASN A 211 -0.62 -12.35 -2.94
C ASN A 211 0.83 -12.35 -3.46
N PRO A 212 1.81 -12.81 -2.67
CA PRO A 212 3.22 -12.73 -3.03
C PRO A 212 3.60 -13.69 -4.16
N ASP A 213 2.74 -14.68 -4.44
CA ASP A 213 2.90 -15.66 -5.52
C ASP A 213 2.46 -15.12 -6.90
N VAL A 214 1.89 -13.91 -6.95
CA VAL A 214 1.55 -13.24 -8.20
C VAL A 214 2.77 -12.55 -8.82
N GLU A 215 2.87 -12.60 -10.14
CA GLU A 215 3.93 -11.96 -10.93
C GLU A 215 4.16 -10.49 -10.54
N SER A 216 5.44 -10.13 -10.41
CA SER A 216 5.86 -8.84 -9.85
C SER A 216 5.37 -7.63 -10.66
N ASN A 217 5.12 -7.78 -11.96
CA ASN A 217 4.60 -6.73 -12.83
C ASN A 217 3.09 -6.46 -12.60
N ARG A 218 2.33 -7.42 -12.04
CA ARG A 218 0.89 -7.27 -11.75
C ARG A 218 0.63 -6.79 -10.33
N ARG A 219 1.58 -6.96 -9.41
CA ARG A 219 1.37 -6.61 -8.00
C ARG A 219 1.01 -5.13 -7.80
N VAL A 220 1.58 -4.23 -8.60
CA VAL A 220 1.30 -2.79 -8.51
C VAL A 220 -0.11 -2.47 -9.00
N SER A 221 -0.59 -3.09 -10.09
CA SER A 221 -1.96 -2.90 -10.58
C SER A 221 -2.99 -3.45 -9.60
N ILE A 222 -2.70 -4.59 -8.95
CA ILE A 222 -3.56 -5.18 -7.92
C ILE A 222 -3.58 -4.29 -6.66
N MET A 223 -2.44 -3.78 -6.23
CA MET A 223 -2.37 -2.84 -5.10
C MET A 223 -3.17 -1.57 -5.39
N HIS A 224 -3.03 -0.99 -6.58
CA HIS A 224 -3.84 0.16 -6.99
C HIS A 224 -5.33 -0.18 -7.01
N PHE A 225 -5.71 -1.36 -7.49
CA PHE A 225 -7.12 -1.79 -7.50
C PHE A 225 -7.68 -1.90 -6.08
N LEU A 226 -6.94 -2.52 -5.15
CA LEU A 226 -7.30 -2.61 -3.74
C LEU A 226 -7.50 -1.21 -3.13
N GLU A 227 -6.50 -0.33 -3.25
CA GLU A 227 -6.55 1.02 -2.69
C GLU A 227 -7.68 1.87 -3.29
N ARG A 228 -7.97 1.73 -4.59
CA ARG A 228 -9.12 2.39 -5.23
C ARG A 228 -10.44 1.88 -4.66
N HIS A 229 -10.55 0.57 -4.43
CA HIS A 229 -11.76 -0.02 -3.88
C HIS A 229 -11.96 0.31 -2.40
N VAL A 230 -10.88 0.52 -1.62
CA VAL A 230 -10.94 1.09 -0.27
C VAL A 230 -11.63 2.46 -0.29
N LEU A 231 -11.30 3.33 -1.26
CA LEU A 231 -11.99 4.62 -1.42
C LEU A 231 -13.49 4.42 -1.76
N GLU A 232 -13.81 3.47 -2.66
CA GLU A 232 -15.20 3.17 -3.04
C GLU A 232 -16.04 2.66 -1.87
N ILE A 233 -15.50 1.77 -1.04
CA ILE A 233 -16.14 1.28 0.19
C ILE A 233 -16.34 2.44 1.17
N GLY A 234 -15.31 3.28 1.36
CA GLY A 234 -15.41 4.45 2.23
C GLY A 234 -16.55 5.37 1.80
N SER A 235 -16.60 5.76 0.53
CA SER A 235 -17.64 6.65 0.01
C SER A 235 -19.03 6.02 0.06
N THR A 236 -19.16 4.75 -0.32
CA THR A 236 -20.45 4.03 -0.36
C THR A 236 -21.02 3.81 1.05
N ASN A 237 -20.15 3.64 2.05
CA ASN A 237 -20.53 3.53 3.45
C ASN A 237 -20.54 4.90 4.16
N GLU A 238 -20.58 6.01 3.43
CA GLU A 238 -20.71 7.38 3.94
C GLU A 238 -19.60 7.79 4.93
N PHE A 239 -18.42 7.19 4.83
CA PHE A 239 -17.24 7.71 5.51
C PHE A 239 -16.84 9.05 4.87
N GLN A 240 -16.33 9.95 5.70
CA GLN A 240 -15.95 11.29 5.27
C GLN A 240 -14.44 11.40 5.05
N ALA A 241 -13.66 10.49 5.64
CA ALA A 241 -12.23 10.39 5.45
C ALA A 241 -11.73 8.95 5.61
N ILE A 242 -10.56 8.65 5.04
CA ILE A 242 -9.83 7.39 5.19
C ILE A 242 -8.44 7.66 5.75
N LEU A 243 -8.11 7.04 6.88
CA LEU A 243 -6.77 6.97 7.45
C LEU A 243 -6.08 5.70 6.96
N THR A 244 -4.79 5.77 6.67
CA THR A 244 -3.94 4.61 6.34
C THR A 244 -2.50 4.84 6.77
N ALA A 245 -1.78 3.77 7.10
CA ALA A 245 -0.34 3.78 7.35
C ALA A 245 0.38 2.95 6.27
N ASN A 246 1.10 3.63 5.37
CA ASN A 246 1.78 3.02 4.24
C ASN A 246 3.24 2.71 4.55
N ALA A 247 3.52 1.45 4.87
CA ALA A 247 4.88 0.98 5.13
C ALA A 247 5.67 0.55 3.88
N GLY A 248 4.99 0.28 2.76
CA GLY A 248 5.64 -0.16 1.52
C GLY A 248 5.82 0.98 0.53
N SER A 249 6.96 1.03 -0.16
CA SER A 249 7.26 2.11 -1.12
C SER A 249 6.21 2.20 -2.24
N VAL A 250 5.60 1.08 -2.65
CA VAL A 250 4.52 1.08 -3.66
C VAL A 250 3.25 1.73 -3.12
N THR A 251 2.84 1.42 -1.89
CA THR A 251 1.61 1.98 -1.32
C THR A 251 1.75 3.47 -1.02
N GLN A 252 2.95 3.89 -0.58
CA GLN A 252 3.30 5.31 -0.44
C GLN A 252 3.15 6.07 -1.76
N GLN A 253 3.71 5.55 -2.85
CA GLN A 253 3.61 6.20 -4.17
C GLN A 253 2.18 6.23 -4.72
N ILE A 254 1.37 5.19 -4.48
CA ILE A 254 -0.04 5.16 -4.88
C ILE A 254 -0.81 6.23 -4.09
N ALA A 255 -0.63 6.29 -2.77
CA ALA A 255 -1.28 7.29 -1.93
C ALA A 255 -0.90 8.72 -2.32
N GLU A 256 0.40 9.00 -2.52
CA GLU A 256 0.91 10.33 -2.83
C GLU A 256 0.58 10.78 -4.26
N TYR A 257 0.90 9.96 -5.27
CA TYR A 257 0.89 10.39 -6.67
C TYR A 257 -0.38 10.04 -7.43
N VAL A 258 -1.11 8.99 -7.01
CA VAL A 258 -2.25 8.47 -7.76
C VAL A 258 -3.55 8.88 -7.10
N LEU A 259 -3.68 8.63 -5.79
CA LEU A 259 -4.92 8.87 -5.05
C LEU A 259 -4.95 10.24 -4.36
N ASN A 260 -3.82 10.95 -4.33
CA ASN A 260 -3.67 12.31 -3.79
C ASN A 260 -4.20 12.41 -2.35
N TYR A 261 -3.64 11.66 -1.42
CA TYR A 261 -3.95 11.80 0.02
C TYR A 261 -3.60 13.22 0.49
N ASP A 262 -4.46 13.81 1.35
CA ASP A 262 -4.46 15.24 1.64
C ASP A 262 -3.56 15.62 2.81
N TYR A 263 -3.50 14.76 3.83
CA TYR A 263 -2.64 14.92 5.01
C TYR A 263 -1.56 13.85 4.99
N HIS A 264 -0.36 14.21 5.44
CA HIS A 264 0.79 13.32 5.42
C HIS A 264 1.69 13.50 6.64
N LEU A 265 2.06 12.38 7.26
CA LEU A 265 3.06 12.29 8.31
C LEU A 265 4.04 11.17 7.96
N VAL A 266 5.32 11.50 7.85
CA VAL A 266 6.39 10.51 7.68
C VAL A 266 6.92 10.09 9.04
N LEU A 267 6.77 8.81 9.38
CA LEU A 267 7.47 8.19 10.49
C LEU A 267 8.79 7.61 10.00
N ARG A 268 9.90 8.00 10.64
CA ARG A 268 11.24 7.44 10.37
C ARG A 268 11.55 6.38 11.41
N ALA A 269 11.69 5.12 11.01
CA ALA A 269 11.86 4.01 11.94
C ALA A 269 13.13 4.20 12.81
N ASN A 270 14.20 4.73 12.24
CA ASN A 270 15.47 4.98 12.96
C ASN A 270 15.41 6.10 14.01
N GLU A 271 14.37 6.94 13.98
CA GLU A 271 14.11 8.01 14.93
C GLU A 271 13.11 7.62 16.01
N TYR A 272 12.46 6.47 15.87
CA TYR A 272 11.45 6.02 16.82
C TYR A 272 12.09 5.57 18.14
N CYS A 273 11.62 6.18 19.24
CA CYS A 273 11.96 5.83 20.60
C CYS A 273 10.74 5.26 21.33
N ASP A 274 10.97 4.22 22.14
CA ASP A 274 9.96 3.73 23.08
C ASP A 274 9.76 4.69 24.26
N SER A 275 8.87 4.33 25.20
CA SER A 275 8.59 5.13 26.40
C SER A 275 9.78 5.31 27.34
N SER A 276 10.83 4.47 27.22
CA SER A 276 12.07 4.61 27.97
C SER A 276 13.08 5.56 27.30
N GLY A 277 12.79 6.03 26.08
CA GLY A 277 13.69 6.83 25.26
C GLY A 277 14.69 5.98 24.44
N THR A 278 14.53 4.67 24.40
CA THR A 278 15.42 3.76 23.65
C THR A 278 15.05 3.74 22.18
N ARG A 279 16.05 3.89 21.28
CA ARG A 279 15.85 3.73 19.83
C ARG A 279 15.65 2.27 19.46
N VAL A 280 14.39 1.88 19.27
CA VAL A 280 13.98 0.48 19.02
C VAL A 280 14.54 -0.05 17.71
N PHE A 281 14.49 0.76 16.65
CA PHE A 281 14.98 0.38 15.31
C PHE A 281 16.25 1.15 14.94
N SER A 282 17.23 1.19 15.84
CA SER A 282 18.51 1.90 15.63
C SER A 282 19.30 1.44 14.39
N HIS A 283 19.05 0.21 13.91
CA HIS A 283 19.63 -0.34 12.68
C HIS A 283 18.87 0.02 11.39
N ALA A 284 17.74 0.73 11.50
CA ALA A 284 16.97 1.12 10.33
C ALA A 284 17.72 2.18 9.50
N LEU A 285 17.79 1.94 8.20
CA LEU A 285 18.19 2.92 7.19
C LEU A 285 17.17 4.06 7.05
N GLU A 286 17.59 5.19 6.49
CA GLU A 286 16.74 6.38 6.28
C GLU A 286 15.51 6.12 5.40
N GLN A 287 15.59 5.13 4.51
CA GLN A 287 14.50 4.72 3.62
C GLN A 287 13.40 3.90 4.33
N HIS A 288 13.63 3.44 5.56
CA HIS A 288 12.61 2.72 6.32
C HIS A 288 11.66 3.72 6.95
N THR A 289 10.70 4.18 6.16
CA THR A 289 9.67 5.12 6.57
C THR A 289 8.28 4.50 6.46
N ILE A 290 7.36 5.02 7.28
CA ILE A 290 5.93 4.76 7.15
C ILE A 290 5.25 6.10 6.89
N ASP A 291 4.49 6.18 5.81
CA ASP A 291 3.72 7.37 5.48
C ASP A 291 2.29 7.19 5.96
N ILE A 292 1.91 7.97 6.96
CA ILE A 292 0.54 7.99 7.45
C ILE A 292 -0.21 9.08 6.72
N GLY A 293 -1.30 8.69 6.07
CA GLY A 293 -2.09 9.55 5.22
C GLY A 293 -3.55 9.62 5.65
N ILE A 294 -4.17 10.79 5.46
CA ILE A 294 -5.63 10.93 5.48
C ILE A 294 -6.12 11.43 4.13
N LYS A 295 -7.09 10.71 3.55
CA LYS A 295 -7.81 11.10 2.34
C LYS A 295 -9.21 11.58 2.71
N LEU A 296 -9.58 12.78 2.30
CA LEU A 296 -10.97 13.25 2.38
C LEU A 296 -11.81 12.61 1.25
N LEU A 297 -13.04 12.21 1.58
CA LEU A 297 -13.99 11.61 0.65
C LEU A 297 -15.14 12.54 0.26
N ILE A 298 -15.10 13.79 0.75
CA ILE A 298 -16.12 14.83 0.54
C ILE A 298 -15.90 15.64 -0.73
#